data_AF-A0A958LMJ5-F1
#
_entry.id   AF-A0A958LMJ5-F1
#
_cell.length_a   1.000
_cell.length_b   1.000
_cell.length_c   1.000
_cell.angle_alpha   90.00
_cell.angle_beta   90.00
_cell.angle_gamma   90.00
#
_symmetry.space_group_name_H-M   'P 1'
#
loop_
_entity.id
_entity.type
_entity.pdbx_description
1 polymer ?
#
loop_
_entity_poly.entity_id
_entity_poly.type
_entity_poly.pdbx_seq_one_letter_code
_entity_poly.pdbx_strand_id
1 'polypeptide(L)'
;MRLHAHVRNSFSILLLCVISMASVHCGGESGISSKVNVEVVPERPVVIDTDFTLRLEDGDGDPDTFETEQVTAPWFLFGYKIKNNSDKTITVVNFKITVTGKKGTETVSTEHSLNLEDLGTNVTYLEEISAGGSASRFTDTRWFIDTLSSDADSFAYQVTVELQGWVGKSSNPEERLSKSFTFSTQ
;
A
#
# COMPACT_ATOMS: atom_id res chain seq x y z
N MET A 1 48.49 -8.21 43.49
CA MET A 1 48.81 -9.50 42.84
C MET A 1 47.49 -10.20 42.53
N ARG A 2 47.11 -10.18 41.24
CA ARG A 2 46.05 -10.91 40.50
C ARG A 2 44.68 -11.15 41.20
N LEU A 3 43.70 -10.30 40.84
CA LEU A 3 42.28 -10.71 40.80
C LEU A 3 42.04 -11.54 39.53
N HIS A 4 41.48 -12.73 39.69
CA HIS A 4 41.02 -13.58 38.60
C HIS A 4 39.69 -13.07 38.04
N ALA A 5 39.66 -12.91 36.72
CA ALA A 5 38.44 -12.77 35.95
C ALA A 5 37.64 -14.09 35.98
N HIS A 6 36.33 -13.99 36.15
CA HIS A 6 35.42 -14.96 35.52
C HIS A 6 34.21 -14.20 34.98
N VAL A 7 34.26 -13.95 33.68
CA VAL A 7 33.10 -13.64 32.85
C VAL A 7 32.19 -14.88 32.87
N ARG A 8 30.90 -14.70 33.14
CA ARG A 8 29.89 -15.65 32.67
C ARG A 8 28.64 -14.93 32.25
N ASN A 9 28.49 -14.87 30.93
CA ASN A 9 27.34 -14.41 30.17
C ASN A 9 26.02 -14.85 30.79
N SER A 10 25.16 -13.86 31.01
CA SER A 10 23.73 -14.01 31.23
C SER A 10 23.07 -14.61 29.99
N PHE A 11 22.80 -15.91 30.00
CA PHE A 11 21.85 -16.53 29.07
C PHE A 11 20.44 -16.33 29.63
N SER A 12 19.90 -15.12 29.45
CA SER A 12 18.46 -14.89 29.53
C SER A 12 17.84 -15.49 28.28
N ILE A 13 17.28 -16.69 28.40
CA ILE A 13 16.40 -17.29 27.40
C ILE A 13 15.16 -16.39 27.32
N LEU A 14 15.17 -15.47 26.35
CA LEU A 14 14.02 -14.66 26.02
C LEU A 14 12.94 -15.60 25.49
N LEU A 15 11.89 -15.77 26.30
CA LEU A 15 10.61 -16.34 25.92
C LEU A 15 10.11 -15.57 24.70
N LEU A 16 10.29 -16.15 23.51
CA LEU A 16 9.77 -15.64 22.26
C LEU A 16 8.25 -15.83 22.29
N CYS A 17 7.54 -14.87 22.88
CA CYS A 17 6.10 -14.74 22.72
C CYS A 17 5.82 -14.48 21.25
N VAL A 18 5.57 -15.55 20.51
CA VAL A 18 4.88 -15.51 19.22
C VAL A 18 3.51 -14.89 19.50
N ILE A 19 3.42 -13.57 19.39
CA ILE A 19 2.14 -12.88 19.26
C ILE A 19 1.65 -13.29 17.88
N SER A 20 0.95 -14.42 17.82
CA SER A 20 -0.02 -14.68 16.78
C SER A 20 -1.00 -13.51 16.83
N MET A 21 -0.75 -12.48 16.04
CA MET A 21 -1.80 -11.61 15.55
C MET A 21 -2.74 -12.53 14.78
N ALA A 22 -3.67 -13.13 15.52
CA ALA A 22 -4.94 -13.54 14.98
C ALA A 22 -5.50 -12.25 14.41
N SER A 23 -5.35 -12.08 13.09
CA SER A 23 -6.14 -11.13 12.33
C SER A 23 -7.58 -11.45 12.69
N VAL A 24 -8.16 -10.57 13.50
CA VAL A 24 -9.55 -10.64 13.88
C VAL A 24 -10.32 -10.34 12.60
N HIS A 25 -10.53 -11.39 11.78
CA HIS A 25 -11.48 -11.41 10.67
C HIS A 25 -12.87 -11.45 11.30
N CYS A 26 -13.28 -10.36 11.95
CA CYS A 26 -14.63 -10.17 12.45
C CYS A 26 -15.44 -9.47 11.36
N GLY A 27 -16.21 -10.26 10.60
CA GLY A 27 -17.19 -9.77 9.62
C GLY A 27 -17.22 -10.67 8.39
N GLY A 28 -18.23 -11.55 8.33
CA GLY A 28 -18.29 -12.70 7.42
C GLY A 28 -18.04 -12.42 5.93
N GLU A 29 -17.31 -13.36 5.33
CA GLU A 29 -17.13 -13.55 3.88
C GLU A 29 -18.44 -14.01 3.21
N SER A 30 -19.48 -13.18 3.24
CA SER A 30 -20.67 -13.36 2.40
C SER A 30 -21.01 -12.03 1.73
N GLY A 31 -20.45 -11.82 0.55
CA GLY A 31 -20.64 -10.58 -0.21
C GLY A 31 -19.72 -10.53 -1.43
N ILE A 32 -20.02 -9.66 -2.38
CA ILE A 32 -19.26 -9.58 -3.65
C ILE A 32 -17.78 -9.24 -3.41
N SER A 33 -17.46 -8.46 -2.37
CA SER A 33 -16.06 -8.19 -1.95
C SER A 33 -15.23 -9.44 -1.72
N SER A 34 -15.81 -10.51 -1.16
CA SER A 34 -15.10 -11.77 -0.93
C SER A 34 -14.75 -12.50 -2.23
N LYS A 35 -15.50 -12.24 -3.32
CA LYS A 35 -15.29 -12.81 -4.64
C LYS A 35 -14.34 -11.98 -5.52
N VAL A 36 -13.81 -10.87 -5.01
CA VAL A 36 -12.79 -10.07 -5.70
C VAL A 36 -11.41 -10.46 -5.17
N ASN A 37 -10.56 -10.94 -6.08
CA ASN A 37 -9.17 -11.26 -5.79
C ASN A 37 -8.28 -10.11 -6.25
N VAL A 38 -7.32 -9.74 -5.40
CA VAL A 38 -6.32 -8.72 -5.72
C VAL A 38 -4.94 -9.28 -5.46
N GLU A 39 -4.04 -9.09 -6.41
CA GLU A 39 -2.64 -9.49 -6.33
C GLU A 39 -1.73 -8.30 -6.61
N VAL A 40 -0.59 -8.27 -5.93
CA VAL A 40 0.44 -7.25 -6.10
C VAL A 40 1.56 -7.79 -7.00
N VAL A 41 2.08 -6.94 -7.88
CA VAL A 41 3.15 -7.30 -8.81
C VAL A 41 4.27 -6.26 -8.79
N PRO A 42 5.53 -6.64 -8.51
CA PRO A 42 5.96 -7.98 -8.09
C PRO A 42 5.40 -8.35 -6.71
N GLU A 43 5.35 -9.65 -6.40
CA GLU A 43 4.87 -10.17 -5.10
C GLU A 43 5.65 -9.56 -3.91
N ARG A 44 6.89 -9.16 -4.15
CA ARG A 44 7.71 -8.34 -3.25
C ARG A 44 7.99 -6.98 -3.90
N PRO A 45 7.17 -5.96 -3.63
CA PRO A 45 7.34 -4.63 -4.17
C PRO A 45 8.70 -4.03 -3.89
N VAL A 46 9.13 -3.16 -4.81
CA VAL A 46 10.39 -2.44 -4.65
C VAL A 46 10.17 -1.27 -3.69
N VAL A 47 11.02 -1.20 -2.68
CA VAL A 47 11.12 -0.08 -1.75
C VAL A 47 12.26 0.81 -2.21
N ILE A 48 12.00 2.11 -2.25
CA ILE A 48 13.04 3.09 -2.51
C ILE A 48 13.13 4.01 -1.29
N ASP A 49 14.30 3.96 -0.67
CA ASP A 49 14.64 4.54 0.63
C ASP A 49 15.40 5.87 0.48
N THR A 50 15.34 6.48 -0.69
CA THR A 50 16.04 7.71 -1.03
C THR A 50 15.06 8.76 -1.51
N ASP A 51 15.20 9.97 -0.98
CA ASP A 51 14.46 11.15 -1.42
C ASP A 51 14.85 11.54 -2.85
N PHE A 52 13.91 12.09 -3.60
CA PHE A 52 14.20 12.70 -4.90
C PHE A 52 13.33 13.92 -5.17
N THR A 53 13.72 14.69 -6.18
CA THR A 53 12.99 15.88 -6.60
C THR A 53 12.43 15.63 -7.99
N LEU A 54 11.11 15.68 -8.12
CA LEU A 54 10.43 15.72 -9.40
C LEU A 54 10.49 17.14 -9.94
N ARG A 55 10.73 17.24 -11.25
CA ARG A 55 10.61 18.49 -12.01
C ARG A 55 9.35 18.36 -12.85
N LEU A 56 8.33 19.13 -12.49
CA LEU A 56 7.03 19.15 -13.16
C LEU A 56 6.99 20.37 -14.08
N GLU A 57 6.41 20.21 -15.27
CA GLU A 57 6.14 21.35 -16.15
C GLU A 57 5.19 22.31 -15.43
N ASP A 58 5.52 23.60 -15.45
CA ASP A 58 4.61 24.62 -14.95
C ASP A 58 3.41 24.70 -15.92
N GLY A 59 2.20 24.80 -15.36
CA GLY A 59 0.96 24.88 -16.13
C GLY A 59 0.77 26.20 -16.88
N ASP A 60 1.73 27.13 -16.76
CA ASP A 60 1.75 28.44 -17.42
C ASP A 60 2.09 28.37 -18.93
N GLY A 61 2.57 27.22 -19.41
CA GLY A 61 2.91 26.99 -20.82
C GLY A 61 4.27 27.55 -21.25
N ASP A 62 5.09 28.03 -20.31
CA ASP A 62 6.48 28.39 -20.56
C ASP A 62 7.39 27.15 -20.38
N PRO A 63 8.10 26.69 -21.43
CA PRO A 63 8.95 25.51 -21.35
C PRO A 63 10.19 25.68 -20.45
N ASP A 64 10.47 26.90 -19.96
CA ASP A 64 11.61 27.19 -19.09
C ASP A 64 11.21 27.29 -17.59
N THR A 65 9.92 27.30 -17.26
CA THR A 65 9.40 27.29 -15.89
C THR A 65 8.99 25.87 -15.46
N PHE A 66 9.36 25.53 -14.22
CA PHE A 66 9.08 24.20 -13.67
C PHE A 66 8.78 24.32 -12.19
N GLU A 67 7.79 23.59 -11.75
CA GLU A 67 7.58 23.33 -10.33
C GLU A 67 8.47 22.15 -9.90
N THR A 68 8.93 22.19 -8.64
CA THR A 68 9.66 21.08 -8.05
C THR A 68 8.84 20.47 -6.93
N GLU A 69 8.60 19.17 -7.01
CA GLU A 69 7.96 18.41 -5.95
C GLU A 69 9.01 17.53 -5.26
N GLN A 70 9.13 17.66 -3.95
CA GLN A 70 10.01 16.79 -3.17
C GLN A 70 9.26 15.52 -2.79
N VAL A 71 9.82 14.39 -3.20
CA VAL A 71 9.34 13.06 -2.84
C VAL A 71 10.26 12.51 -1.76
N THR A 72 9.72 12.34 -0.55
CA THR A 72 10.47 11.85 0.60
C THR A 72 10.32 10.33 0.72
N ALA A 73 11.40 9.65 1.05
CA ALA A 73 11.41 8.22 1.33
C ALA A 73 10.61 7.86 2.61
N PRO A 74 10.17 6.59 2.75
CA PRO A 74 10.28 5.47 1.81
C PRO A 74 9.09 5.37 0.87
N TRP A 75 9.31 5.30 -0.44
CA TRP A 75 8.23 5.16 -1.41
C TRP A 75 8.24 3.78 -2.10
N PHE A 76 7.08 3.35 -2.60
CA PHE A 76 6.83 1.98 -3.03
C PHE A 76 6.40 1.92 -4.49
N LEU A 77 6.98 0.97 -5.23
CA LEU A 77 6.55 0.69 -6.60
C LEU A 77 5.95 -0.71 -6.68
N PHE A 78 4.66 -0.75 -6.98
CA PHE A 78 3.95 -1.98 -7.32
C PHE A 78 2.84 -1.73 -8.34
N GLY A 79 2.62 -2.72 -9.19
CA GLY A 79 1.39 -2.87 -9.97
C GLY A 79 0.40 -3.78 -9.25
N TYR A 80 -0.81 -3.87 -9.80
CA TYR A 80 -1.85 -4.74 -9.28
C TYR A 80 -2.52 -5.55 -10.39
N LYS A 81 -3.07 -6.70 -10.00
CA LYS A 81 -4.04 -7.48 -10.76
C LYS A 81 -5.31 -7.63 -9.95
N ILE A 82 -6.45 -7.37 -10.56
CA ILE A 82 -7.75 -7.58 -9.95
C ILE A 82 -8.52 -8.59 -10.79
N LYS A 83 -9.05 -9.62 -10.14
CA LYS A 83 -9.96 -10.58 -10.74
C LYS A 83 -11.32 -10.50 -10.05
N ASN A 84 -12.36 -10.23 -10.83
CA ASN A 84 -13.73 -10.26 -10.35
C ASN A 84 -14.32 -11.67 -10.59
N ASN A 85 -14.38 -12.49 -9.54
CA ASN A 85 -15.02 -13.82 -9.62
C ASN A 85 -16.50 -13.78 -9.21
N SER A 86 -17.08 -12.58 -9.07
CA SER A 86 -18.51 -12.43 -8.84
C SER A 86 -19.31 -12.48 -10.13
N ASP A 87 -20.61 -12.58 -9.95
CA ASP A 87 -21.66 -12.54 -10.97
C ASP A 87 -22.12 -11.11 -11.30
N LYS A 88 -21.53 -10.08 -10.69
CA LYS A 88 -21.83 -8.68 -10.98
C LYS A 88 -20.61 -7.92 -11.46
N THR A 89 -20.83 -6.82 -12.18
CA THR A 89 -19.77 -5.83 -12.43
C THR A 89 -19.35 -5.18 -11.11
N ILE A 90 -18.09 -4.81 -11.01
CA ILE A 90 -17.57 -3.96 -9.92
C ILE A 90 -16.91 -2.71 -10.52
N THR A 91 -16.96 -1.62 -9.78
CA THR A 91 -16.25 -0.39 -10.10
C THR A 91 -15.29 -0.06 -8.97
N VAL A 92 -14.02 0.14 -9.30
CA VAL A 92 -12.95 0.53 -8.37
C VAL A 92 -12.71 2.02 -8.50
N VAL A 93 -12.64 2.74 -7.38
CA VAL A 93 -12.49 4.20 -7.39
C VAL A 93 -11.29 4.74 -6.65
N ASN A 94 -10.80 4.00 -5.66
CA ASN A 94 -9.69 4.44 -4.83
C ASN A 94 -8.90 3.22 -4.33
N PHE A 95 -7.61 3.45 -4.09
CA PHE A 95 -6.79 2.61 -3.23
C PHE A 95 -6.39 3.42 -2.00
N LYS A 96 -6.85 2.98 -0.84
CA LYS A 96 -6.38 3.49 0.43
C LYS A 96 -5.22 2.63 0.89
N ILE A 97 -4.08 3.25 1.17
CA ILE A 97 -2.83 2.58 1.50
C ILE A 97 -2.44 2.95 2.92
N THR A 98 -2.00 1.96 3.68
CA THR A 98 -1.46 2.13 5.01
C THR A 98 -0.09 1.48 5.05
N VAL A 99 0.93 2.27 5.30
CA VAL A 99 2.31 1.79 5.45
C VAL A 99 2.64 1.76 6.93
N THR A 100 3.09 0.60 7.40
CA THR A 100 3.47 0.36 8.78
C THR A 100 4.94 -0.07 8.85
N GLY A 101 5.70 0.60 9.71
CA GLY A 101 7.11 0.32 9.99
C GLY A 101 7.42 0.33 11.48
N LYS A 102 8.71 0.40 11.82
CA LYS A 102 9.19 0.48 13.20
C LYS A 102 10.12 1.68 13.41
N LYS A 103 10.07 2.23 14.63
CA LYS A 103 11.01 3.21 15.18
C LYS A 103 11.47 2.68 16.54
N GLY A 104 12.71 2.19 16.63
CA GLY A 104 13.15 1.37 17.75
C GLY A 104 12.21 0.17 18.01
N THR A 105 11.52 0.17 19.16
CA THR A 105 10.52 -0.87 19.52
C THR A 105 9.08 -0.50 19.18
N GLU A 106 8.84 0.75 18.78
CA GLU A 106 7.49 1.25 18.50
C GLU A 106 7.07 0.95 17.06
N THR A 107 5.78 0.71 16.86
CA THR A 107 5.18 0.59 15.53
C THR A 107 4.64 1.94 15.11
N VAL A 108 4.98 2.38 13.90
CA VAL A 108 4.53 3.64 13.31
C VAL A 108 3.79 3.35 12.02
N SER A 109 2.70 4.08 11.77
CA SER A 109 1.90 3.92 10.56
C SER A 109 1.51 5.27 9.97
N THR A 110 1.46 5.32 8.66
CA THR A 110 0.93 6.44 7.86
C THR A 110 -0.16 5.89 6.94
N GLU A 111 -1.06 6.77 6.52
CA GLU A 111 -2.18 6.44 5.65
C GLU A 111 -2.26 7.44 4.51
N HIS A 112 -2.38 6.93 3.29
CA HIS A 112 -2.54 7.72 2.08
C HIS A 112 -3.71 7.18 1.25
N SER A 113 -4.53 8.06 0.69
CA SER A 113 -5.58 7.67 -0.25
C SER A 113 -5.21 8.16 -1.63
N LEU A 114 -5.16 7.26 -2.62
CA LEU A 114 -4.90 7.62 -4.00
C LEU A 114 -6.15 8.27 -4.59
N ASN A 115 -6.15 9.59 -4.63
CA ASN A 115 -7.27 10.32 -5.21
C ASN A 115 -7.19 10.21 -6.75
N LEU A 116 -8.36 10.18 -7.38
CA LEU A 116 -8.45 10.16 -8.85
C LEU A 116 -7.80 11.40 -9.48
N GLU A 117 -7.77 12.51 -8.73
CA GLU A 117 -7.09 13.76 -9.09
C GLU A 117 -5.56 13.59 -9.20
N ASP A 118 -4.98 12.71 -8.38
CA ASP A 118 -3.54 12.38 -8.41
C ASP A 118 -3.15 11.64 -9.70
N LEU A 119 -4.13 11.22 -10.50
CA LEU A 119 -3.92 10.56 -11.80
C LEU A 119 -3.92 11.52 -12.98
N GLY A 120 -4.01 12.85 -12.75
CA GLY A 120 -3.94 13.87 -13.80
C GLY A 120 -5.02 13.72 -14.88
N THR A 121 -6.11 13.02 -14.58
CA THR A 121 -7.13 12.65 -15.56
C THR A 121 -8.52 12.89 -14.97
N ASN A 122 -9.45 13.40 -15.80
CA ASN A 122 -10.87 13.56 -15.44
C ASN A 122 -11.61 12.20 -15.45
N VAL A 123 -11.07 11.20 -14.76
CA VAL A 123 -11.73 9.90 -14.60
C VAL A 123 -12.54 9.88 -13.32
N THR A 124 -13.76 9.36 -13.42
CA THR A 124 -14.66 9.20 -12.26
C THR A 124 -14.41 7.90 -11.49
N TYR A 125 -13.58 7.00 -12.04
CA TYR A 125 -13.22 5.71 -11.45
C TYR A 125 -11.89 5.20 -12.04
N LEU A 126 -11.26 4.27 -11.33
CA LEU A 126 -9.99 3.63 -11.73
C LEU A 126 -10.25 2.52 -12.76
N GLU A 127 -11.15 1.59 -12.44
CA GLU A 127 -11.44 0.43 -13.27
C GLU A 127 -12.92 0.01 -13.13
N GLU A 128 -13.58 -0.35 -14.24
CA GLU A 128 -14.88 -1.03 -14.23
C GLU A 128 -14.67 -2.47 -14.75
N ILE A 129 -14.86 -3.46 -13.88
CA ILE A 129 -14.52 -4.86 -14.13
C ILE A 129 -15.80 -5.68 -14.19
N SER A 130 -16.16 -6.13 -15.39
CA SER A 130 -17.33 -6.99 -15.60
C SER A 130 -17.27 -8.29 -14.79
N ALA A 131 -18.43 -8.92 -14.58
CA ALA A 131 -18.52 -10.25 -13.96
C ALA A 131 -17.59 -11.25 -14.66
N GLY A 132 -16.78 -11.99 -13.89
CA GLY A 132 -15.76 -12.90 -14.43
C GLY A 132 -14.55 -12.21 -15.09
N GLY A 133 -14.51 -10.88 -15.13
CA GLY A 133 -13.47 -10.08 -15.77
C GLY A 133 -12.19 -9.92 -14.95
N SER A 134 -11.20 -9.25 -15.52
CA SER A 134 -9.96 -8.88 -14.85
C SER A 134 -9.45 -7.53 -15.33
N ALA A 135 -8.78 -6.80 -14.45
CA ALA A 135 -8.00 -5.62 -14.77
C ALA A 135 -6.58 -5.78 -14.22
N SER A 136 -5.63 -5.10 -14.85
CA SER A 136 -4.25 -5.10 -14.38
C SER A 136 -3.54 -3.82 -14.78
N ARG A 137 -2.76 -3.25 -13.87
CA ARG A 137 -1.87 -2.13 -14.12
C ARG A 137 -0.48 -2.51 -13.65
N PHE A 138 0.49 -2.45 -14.56
CA PHE A 138 1.86 -2.88 -14.29
C PHE A 138 2.90 -1.75 -14.38
N THR A 139 2.61 -0.67 -15.11
CA THR A 139 3.70 0.22 -15.60
C THR A 139 3.23 1.59 -16.07
N ASP A 140 2.16 2.18 -15.54
CA ASP A 140 2.00 3.64 -15.67
C ASP A 140 2.68 4.28 -14.46
N THR A 141 3.39 5.39 -14.68
CA THR A 141 4.29 6.17 -13.80
C THR A 141 3.61 6.76 -12.56
N ARG A 142 2.74 6.00 -11.92
CA ARG A 142 1.89 6.39 -10.82
C ARG A 142 2.53 5.87 -9.55
N TRP A 143 3.43 6.70 -9.05
CA TRP A 143 4.24 6.45 -7.87
C TRP A 143 3.33 6.41 -6.64
N PHE A 144 3.50 5.42 -5.77
CA PHE A 144 2.93 5.47 -4.43
C PHE A 144 3.97 6.08 -3.51
N ILE A 145 3.79 7.37 -3.27
CA ILE A 145 4.60 8.11 -2.31
C ILE A 145 3.88 7.98 -0.98
N ASP A 146 4.53 7.33 -0.03
CA ASP A 146 4.12 7.45 1.35
C ASP A 146 5.34 7.83 2.17
N THR A 147 5.15 8.71 3.14
CA THR A 147 6.23 9.16 4.00
C THR A 147 5.98 8.57 5.36
N LEU A 148 6.74 7.55 5.75
CA LEU A 148 6.92 7.30 7.17
C LEU A 148 7.70 8.47 7.76
N SER A 149 7.49 8.77 9.04
CA SER A 149 8.29 9.83 9.68
C SER A 149 9.78 9.54 9.47
N SER A 150 10.57 10.58 9.27
CA SER A 150 12.02 10.55 8.96
C SER A 150 12.89 9.74 9.94
N ASP A 151 12.28 9.23 11.01
CA ASP A 151 12.94 8.55 12.10
C ASP A 151 12.56 7.04 12.16
N ALA A 152 11.92 6.50 11.13
CA ALA A 152 11.68 5.06 11.05
C ALA A 152 13.00 4.32 10.72
N ASP A 153 13.49 3.49 11.64
CA ASP A 153 14.73 2.72 11.48
C ASP A 153 14.52 1.41 10.68
N SER A 154 13.31 1.17 10.14
CA SER A 154 12.96 -0.08 9.48
C SER A 154 13.20 -0.02 7.98
N PHE A 155 13.82 -1.06 7.42
CA PHE A 155 13.85 -1.34 5.97
C PHE A 155 12.82 -2.40 5.54
N ALA A 156 12.06 -2.91 6.51
CA ALA A 156 10.96 -3.85 6.30
C ALA A 156 9.64 -3.17 6.66
N TYR A 157 8.74 -3.09 5.69
CA TYR A 157 7.45 -2.43 5.84
C TYR A 157 6.33 -3.43 5.62
N GLN A 158 5.27 -3.29 6.41
CA GLN A 158 4.00 -3.91 6.12
C GLN A 158 3.12 -2.89 5.42
N VAL A 159 2.70 -3.18 4.20
CA VAL A 159 1.83 -2.31 3.42
C VAL A 159 0.48 -2.99 3.31
N THR A 160 -0.56 -2.30 3.79
CA THR A 160 -1.95 -2.72 3.60
C THR A 160 -2.58 -1.81 2.57
N VAL A 161 -3.19 -2.39 1.55
CA VAL A 161 -3.92 -1.67 0.52
C VAL A 161 -5.37 -2.11 0.59
N GLU A 162 -6.26 -1.16 0.77
CA GLU A 162 -7.70 -1.30 0.70
C GLU A 162 -8.18 -0.78 -0.66
N LEU A 163 -8.62 -1.70 -1.51
CA LEU A 163 -9.39 -1.39 -2.71
C LEU A 163 -10.77 -0.92 -2.29
N GLN A 164 -11.16 0.28 -2.72
CA GLN A 164 -12.46 0.88 -2.44
C GLN A 164 -13.24 1.14 -3.73
N GLY A 165 -14.56 0.95 -3.66
CA GLY A 165 -15.43 1.07 -4.83
C GLY A 165 -16.87 0.72 -4.53
N TRP A 166 -17.56 0.23 -5.57
CA TRP A 166 -18.90 -0.32 -5.45
C TRP A 166 -19.12 -1.50 -6.38
N VAL A 167 -20.13 -2.27 -6.04
CA VAL A 167 -20.76 -3.23 -6.93
C VAL A 167 -21.67 -2.48 -7.89
N GLY A 168 -21.69 -2.93 -9.15
CA GLY A 168 -22.40 -2.27 -10.23
C GLY A 168 -21.46 -1.44 -11.11
N LYS A 169 -22.05 -0.82 -12.13
CA LYS A 169 -21.34 0.07 -13.05
C LYS A 169 -21.15 1.44 -12.42
N SER A 170 -20.22 2.21 -12.96
CA SER A 170 -19.98 3.59 -12.53
C SER A 170 -21.24 4.47 -12.61
N SER A 171 -22.09 4.23 -13.60
CA SER A 171 -23.36 4.95 -13.80
C SER A 171 -24.50 4.50 -12.89
N ASN A 172 -24.36 3.37 -12.18
CA ASN A 172 -25.42 2.81 -11.32
C ASN A 172 -24.79 2.03 -10.15
N PRO A 173 -24.24 2.72 -9.15
CA PRO A 173 -23.65 2.09 -7.96
C PRO A 173 -24.72 1.42 -7.10
N GLU A 174 -24.43 0.21 -6.62
CA GLU A 174 -25.31 -0.55 -5.72
C GLU A 174 -24.77 -0.52 -4.28
N GLU A 175 -23.97 -1.52 -3.90
CA GLU A 175 -23.38 -1.66 -2.57
C GLU A 175 -21.90 -1.28 -2.56
N ARG A 176 -21.38 -0.83 -1.41
CA ARG A 176 -19.96 -0.52 -1.26
C ARG A 176 -19.12 -1.79 -1.39
N LEU A 177 -18.03 -1.66 -2.14
CA LEU A 177 -16.98 -2.65 -2.28
C LEU A 177 -15.78 -2.17 -1.45
N SER A 178 -15.28 -3.04 -0.56
CA SER A 178 -14.02 -2.84 0.14
C SER A 178 -13.30 -4.18 0.24
N LYS A 179 -12.04 -4.21 -0.18
CA LYS A 179 -11.18 -5.40 -0.12
C LYS A 179 -9.76 -4.99 0.24
N SER A 180 -9.30 -5.45 1.40
CA SER A 180 -7.92 -5.24 1.81
C SER A 180 -7.03 -6.42 1.44
N PHE A 181 -5.79 -6.12 1.09
CA PHE A 181 -4.70 -7.07 0.99
C PHE A 181 -3.45 -6.45 1.61
N THR A 182 -2.57 -7.30 2.12
CA THR A 182 -1.37 -6.87 2.83
C THR A 182 -0.17 -7.61 2.29
N PHE A 183 0.94 -6.92 2.12
CA PHE A 183 2.23 -7.52 1.75
C PHE A 183 3.36 -6.97 2.61
N SER A 184 4.43 -7.74 2.72
CA SER A 184 5.70 -7.32 3.32
C SER A 184 6.68 -6.96 2.21
N THR A 185 7.52 -5.96 2.44
CA THR A 185 8.57 -5.60 1.50
C THR A 185 9.86 -6.40 1.68
N GLN A 186 9.99 -7.17 2.77
CA GLN A 186 11.07 -8.12 3.03
C GLN A 186 10.56 -9.41 3.68
#